data_AF-A0A0Q6WTM3-F1
#
_entry.id   AF-A0A0Q6WTM3-F1
#
_cell.length_a   1.000
_cell.length_b   1.000
_cell.length_c   1.000
_cell.angle_alpha   90.00
_cell.angle_beta   90.00
_cell.angle_gamma   90.00
#
_symmetry.space_group_name_H-M   'P 1'
#
loop_
_entity.id
_entity.type
_entity.pdbx_description
1 polymer ?
#
loop_
_entity_poly.entity_id
_entity_poly.type
_entity_poly.pdbx_seq_one_letter_code
_entity_poly.pdbx_strand_id
1 'polypeptide(L)'
;MSSRRRLLACLAALCMALPAWGEDAGKSTAIEIDSSDDPNESVVWLAYAVGLANWASQSGALAQAPLGILEPSFEGEMTARRTLLVIWRELLQKAPKSSAYMDALMRIDAAGYLPEYVWTVHWRGSWKQPPAKLRIAEFYAWQRQELMGHVPRTGSRVRVVLTPPAAPASAASR
;
A
#
# COMPACT_ATOMS: atom_id res chain seq x y z
N MET A 1 36.96 -59.70 40.71
CA MET A 1 37.55 -59.15 39.47
C MET A 1 36.69 -59.65 38.31
N SER A 2 35.79 -58.81 37.79
CA SER A 2 35.88 -58.20 36.44
C SER A 2 35.85 -59.28 35.32
N SER A 3 34.90 -59.35 34.37
CA SER A 3 34.32 -58.25 33.59
C SER A 3 33.14 -58.74 32.73
N ARG A 4 32.22 -57.82 32.43
CA ARG A 4 31.01 -57.97 31.60
C ARG A 4 31.33 -57.79 30.10
N ARG A 5 30.66 -58.51 29.19
CA ARG A 5 30.55 -58.19 27.74
C ARG A 5 29.11 -58.49 27.27
N ARG A 6 28.19 -57.51 27.32
CA ARG A 6 27.85 -56.47 26.33
C ARG A 6 27.05 -57.02 25.13
N LEU A 7 25.73 -56.91 25.25
CA LEU A 7 24.74 -56.92 24.16
C LEU A 7 25.08 -55.79 23.16
N LEU A 8 25.20 -56.14 21.89
CA LEU A 8 25.13 -55.19 20.77
C LEU A 8 23.65 -54.89 20.50
N ALA A 9 23.19 -53.70 20.89
CA ALA A 9 21.96 -53.12 20.39
C ALA A 9 22.32 -52.23 19.19
N CYS A 10 21.96 -52.66 17.99
CA CYS A 10 21.92 -51.81 16.81
C CYS A 10 20.76 -50.82 16.97
N LEU A 11 21.06 -49.61 17.44
CA LEU A 11 20.15 -48.48 17.33
C LEU A 11 20.29 -47.91 15.91
N ALA A 12 19.35 -48.27 15.04
CA ALA A 12 19.13 -47.57 13.79
C ALA A 12 18.70 -46.14 14.12
N ALA A 13 19.57 -45.17 13.85
CA ALA A 13 19.23 -43.76 13.90
C ALA A 13 18.24 -43.48 12.75
N LEU A 14 16.95 -43.47 13.08
CA LEU A 14 15.91 -42.92 12.24
C LEU A 14 16.13 -41.40 12.19
N CYS A 15 16.92 -40.93 11.21
CA CYS A 15 16.93 -39.53 10.81
C CYS A 15 15.51 -39.20 10.32
N MET A 16 14.66 -38.74 11.24
CA MET A 16 13.42 -38.06 10.88
C MET A 16 13.84 -36.83 10.09
N ALA A 17 13.66 -36.89 8.77
CA ALA A 17 13.73 -35.73 7.91
C ALA A 17 12.71 -34.72 8.46
N LEU A 18 13.19 -33.70 9.15
CA LEU A 18 12.39 -32.52 9.44
C LEU A 18 11.90 -32.02 8.09
N PRO A 19 10.58 -31.87 7.87
CA PRO A 19 10.11 -31.18 6.68
C PRO A 19 10.81 -29.83 6.64
N ALA A 20 11.45 -29.53 5.52
CA ALA A 20 12.02 -28.22 5.28
C ALA A 20 10.89 -27.19 5.50
N TRP A 21 10.97 -26.43 6.60
CA TRP A 21 10.22 -25.19 6.76
C TRP A 21 10.78 -24.19 5.76
N GLY A 22 10.39 -24.38 4.50
CA GLY A 22 10.64 -23.51 3.38
C GLY A 22 9.32 -23.20 2.72
N GLU A 23 8.37 -22.63 3.48
CA GLU A 23 7.30 -21.85 2.86
C GLU A 23 7.78 -20.40 2.86
N ASP A 24 7.93 -19.85 1.65
CA ASP A 24 8.25 -18.44 1.41
C ASP A 24 7.40 -17.56 2.33
N ALA A 25 8.04 -16.88 3.29
CA ALA A 25 7.40 -15.82 4.04
C ALA A 25 7.10 -14.67 3.06
N GLY A 26 5.93 -14.74 2.41
CA GLY A 26 5.47 -13.73 1.47
C GLY A 26 5.37 -12.35 2.13
N LYS A 27 5.35 -11.29 1.31
CA LYS A 27 5.06 -9.94 1.78
C LYS A 27 3.55 -9.69 1.74
N SER A 28 3.03 -9.02 2.76
CA SER A 28 1.65 -8.52 2.82
C SER A 28 1.66 -7.02 3.12
N THR A 29 0.47 -6.42 3.15
CA THR A 29 0.31 -4.99 3.46
C THR A 29 -0.52 -4.77 4.71
N ALA A 30 -0.12 -3.80 5.52
CA ALA A 30 -0.92 -3.22 6.59
C ALA A 30 -1.27 -1.77 6.23
N ILE A 31 -2.51 -1.37 6.50
CA ILE A 31 -2.99 -0.01 6.21
C ILE A 31 -2.97 0.78 7.51
N GLU A 32 -2.31 1.93 7.47
CA GLU A 32 -2.31 2.92 8.54
C GLU A 32 -3.05 4.16 8.04
N ILE A 33 -4.13 4.53 8.71
CA ILE A 33 -4.84 5.79 8.43
C ILE A 33 -4.33 6.80 9.45
N ASP A 34 -3.68 7.86 8.97
CA ASP A 34 -3.33 8.99 9.83
C ASP A 34 -4.69 9.62 10.18
N SER A 35 -5.11 9.53 11.46
CA SER A 35 -6.45 9.96 11.88
C SER A 35 -6.69 11.40 11.46
N SER A 36 -7.44 11.61 10.37
CA SER A 36 -7.92 12.92 10.02
C SER A 36 -8.94 13.33 11.07
N ASP A 37 -8.80 14.53 11.63
CA ASP A 37 -9.79 15.10 12.56
C ASP A 37 -11.21 15.18 11.94
N ASP A 38 -11.33 14.98 10.62
CA ASP A 38 -12.58 14.85 9.89
C ASP A 38 -12.94 13.36 9.63
N PRO A 39 -13.98 12.81 10.28
CA PRO A 39 -14.48 11.46 10.03
C PRO A 39 -14.94 11.24 8.58
N ASN A 40 -15.30 12.30 7.85
CA ASN A 40 -15.67 12.19 6.44
C ASN A 40 -14.48 11.84 5.54
N GLU A 41 -13.26 12.14 5.99
CA GLU A 41 -12.04 11.88 5.22
C GLU A 41 -11.47 10.47 5.46
N SER A 42 -11.77 9.82 6.59
CA SER A 42 -11.21 8.50 6.92
C SER A 42 -11.54 7.44 5.86
N VAL A 43 -12.76 7.44 5.32
CA VAL A 43 -13.20 6.48 4.29
C VAL A 43 -12.47 6.69 2.96
N VAL A 44 -12.25 7.95 2.57
CA VAL A 44 -11.54 8.26 1.32
C VAL A 44 -10.04 8.01 1.44
N TRP A 45 -9.44 8.21 2.61
CA TRP A 45 -8.06 7.81 2.87
C TRP A 45 -7.90 6.29 2.93
N LEU A 46 -8.86 5.55 3.49
CA LEU A 46 -8.88 4.10 3.36
C LEU A 46 -8.93 3.67 1.88
N ALA A 47 -9.77 4.31 1.07
CA ALA A 47 -9.84 4.03 -0.36
C ALA A 47 -8.52 4.29 -1.10
N TYR A 48 -7.81 5.37 -0.75
CA TYR A 48 -6.46 5.63 -1.24
C TYR A 48 -5.51 4.47 -0.89
N ALA A 49 -5.47 4.06 0.39
CA ALA A 49 -4.56 3.01 0.84
C ALA A 49 -4.87 1.65 0.18
N VAL A 50 -6.14 1.32 0.01
CA VAL A 50 -6.58 0.12 -0.73
C VAL A 50 -6.17 0.19 -2.20
N GLY A 51 -6.36 1.34 -2.86
CA GLY A 51 -5.92 1.54 -4.24
C GLY A 51 -4.41 1.36 -4.40
N LEU A 52 -3.63 1.90 -3.47
CA LEU A 52 -2.18 1.75 -3.46
C LEU A 52 -1.72 0.31 -3.20
N ALA A 53 -2.31 -0.36 -2.20
CA ALA A 53 -2.00 -1.76 -1.89
C ALA A 53 -2.35 -2.69 -3.05
N ASN A 54 -3.50 -2.47 -3.69
CA ASN A 54 -3.91 -3.22 -4.87
C ASN A 54 -2.96 -3.01 -6.05
N TRP A 55 -2.59 -1.75 -6.35
CA TRP A 55 -1.58 -1.46 -7.37
C TRP A 55 -0.25 -2.19 -7.07
N ALA A 56 0.21 -2.14 -5.82
CA ALA A 56 1.49 -2.74 -5.45
C ALA A 56 1.48 -4.26 -5.61
N SER A 57 0.37 -4.91 -5.28
CA SER A 57 0.17 -6.35 -5.50
C SER A 57 0.14 -6.68 -7.00
N GLN A 58 -0.69 -6.00 -7.79
CA GLN A 58 -0.89 -6.28 -9.21
C GLN A 58 0.34 -6.00 -10.08
N SER A 59 1.12 -4.96 -9.74
CA SER A 59 2.33 -4.58 -10.47
C SER A 59 3.57 -5.39 -10.07
N GLY A 60 3.48 -6.22 -9.02
CA GLY A 60 4.63 -6.90 -8.42
C GLY A 60 5.54 -5.97 -7.59
N ALA A 61 5.21 -4.68 -7.46
CA ALA A 61 5.97 -3.73 -6.65
C ALA A 61 6.03 -4.15 -5.17
N LEU A 62 4.97 -4.79 -4.65
CA LEU A 62 4.94 -5.30 -3.27
C LEU A 62 6.04 -6.34 -3.02
N ALA A 63 6.28 -7.24 -3.97
CA ALA A 63 7.33 -8.26 -3.85
C ALA A 63 8.73 -7.63 -3.78
N GLN A 64 8.93 -6.52 -4.50
CA GLN A 64 10.22 -5.82 -4.59
C GLN A 64 10.43 -4.79 -3.47
N ALA A 65 9.36 -4.27 -2.88
CA ALA A 65 9.42 -3.22 -1.87
C ALA A 65 10.13 -3.68 -0.58
N PRO A 66 10.97 -2.83 0.04
CA PRO A 66 11.51 -3.13 1.36
C PRO A 66 10.39 -3.21 2.42
N LEU A 67 10.67 -3.86 3.55
CA LEU A 67 9.77 -3.80 4.71
C LEU A 67 9.69 -2.35 5.23
N GLY A 68 8.53 -1.96 5.75
CA GLY A 68 8.28 -0.60 6.22
C GLY A 68 7.26 0.15 5.36
N ILE A 69 7.36 1.48 5.28
CA ILE A 69 6.40 2.28 4.50
C ILE A 69 6.63 2.03 3.01
N LEU A 70 5.57 1.62 2.32
CA LEU A 70 5.58 1.48 0.86
C LEU A 70 5.71 2.87 0.22
N GLU A 71 6.79 3.10 -0.51
CA GLU A 71 6.95 4.29 -1.32
C GLU A 71 6.34 4.06 -2.71
N PRO A 72 5.26 4.78 -3.09
CA PRO A 72 4.64 4.61 -4.40
C PRO A 72 5.51 5.18 -5.52
N SER A 73 5.50 4.51 -6.68
CA SER A 73 5.88 5.15 -7.93
C SER A 73 4.81 6.16 -8.36
N PHE A 74 5.08 6.95 -9.40
CA PHE A 74 4.08 7.85 -10.00
C PHE A 74 2.77 7.11 -10.34
N GLU A 75 2.86 5.93 -10.96
CA GLU A 75 1.68 5.13 -11.33
C GLU A 75 0.91 4.61 -10.10
N GLY A 76 1.61 4.26 -9.03
CA GLY A 76 0.98 3.85 -7.77
C GLY A 76 0.22 4.99 -7.11
N GLU A 77 0.83 6.17 -7.06
CA GLU A 77 0.20 7.39 -6.52
C GLU A 77 -1.01 7.82 -7.38
N MET A 78 -0.90 7.75 -8.70
CA MET A 78 -2.01 8.01 -9.63
C MET A 78 -3.17 7.03 -9.43
N THR A 79 -2.88 5.73 -9.29
CA THR A 79 -3.90 4.71 -9.06
C THR A 79 -4.64 4.98 -7.75
N ALA A 80 -3.90 5.20 -6.67
CA ALA A 80 -4.46 5.47 -5.35
C ALA A 80 -5.37 6.72 -5.33
N ARG A 81 -4.94 7.81 -5.97
CA ARG A 81 -5.72 9.06 -6.05
C ARG A 81 -6.97 8.93 -6.90
N ARG A 82 -6.90 8.17 -8.00
CA ARG A 82 -8.09 7.86 -8.82
C ARG A 82 -9.09 7.03 -8.03
N THR A 83 -8.65 6.00 -7.31
CA THR A 83 -9.52 5.21 -6.43
C THR A 83 -10.19 6.11 -5.38
N LEU A 84 -9.43 6.99 -4.74
CA LEU A 84 -9.95 7.96 -3.78
C LEU A 84 -11.01 8.88 -4.41
N LEU A 85 -10.78 9.41 -5.62
CA LEU A 85 -11.76 10.26 -6.32
C LEU A 85 -13.04 9.53 -6.70
N VAL A 86 -12.94 8.26 -7.12
CA VAL A 86 -14.12 7.41 -7.39
C VAL A 86 -14.96 7.28 -6.12
N ILE A 87 -14.35 6.90 -4.99
CA ILE A 87 -15.06 6.74 -3.73
C ILE A 87 -15.65 8.08 -3.25
N TRP A 88 -14.93 9.20 -3.39
CA TRP A 88 -15.48 10.51 -3.04
C TRP A 88 -16.76 10.85 -3.82
N ARG A 89 -16.78 10.60 -5.14
CA ARG A 89 -17.98 10.80 -5.97
C ARG A 89 -19.15 9.93 -5.53
N GLU A 90 -18.89 8.66 -5.22
CA GLU A 90 -19.92 7.75 -4.71
C GLU A 90 -20.48 8.21 -3.35
N LEU A 91 -19.62 8.73 -2.48
CA LEU A 91 -20.06 9.27 -1.19
C LEU A 91 -20.96 10.51 -1.38
N LEU A 92 -20.61 11.40 -2.31
CA LEU A 92 -21.42 12.59 -2.63
C LEU A 92 -22.80 12.24 -3.21
N GLN A 93 -22.93 11.09 -3.89
CA GLN A 93 -24.23 10.60 -4.36
C GLN A 93 -25.14 10.13 -3.22
N LYS A 94 -24.56 9.69 -2.09
CA LYS A 94 -25.31 9.17 -0.93
C LYS A 94 -25.73 10.29 0.02
N ALA A 95 -24.85 11.26 0.25
CA ALA A 95 -25.15 12.40 1.10
C ALA A 95 -24.22 13.59 0.76
N PRO A 96 -24.69 14.84 0.91
CA PRO A 96 -23.81 16.00 0.83
C PRO A 96 -22.66 15.88 1.83
N LYS A 97 -21.43 16.10 1.34
CA LYS A 97 -20.20 16.16 2.12
C LYS A 97 -19.33 17.29 1.59
N SER A 98 -18.46 17.82 2.43
CA SER A 98 -17.50 18.86 2.06
C SER A 98 -16.13 18.48 2.60
N SER A 99 -15.11 18.60 1.76
CA SER A 99 -13.71 18.57 2.20
C SER A 99 -12.94 19.46 1.23
N ALA A 100 -12.33 20.53 1.75
CA ALA A 100 -11.60 21.50 0.92
C ALA A 100 -10.54 20.81 0.04
N TYR A 101 -9.90 19.76 0.57
CA TYR A 101 -8.95 18.97 -0.17
C TYR A 101 -9.60 18.14 -1.28
N MET A 102 -10.70 17.42 -0.97
CA MET A 102 -11.38 16.58 -1.96
C MET A 102 -12.04 17.42 -3.06
N ASP A 103 -12.60 18.58 -2.71
CA ASP A 103 -13.19 19.52 -3.65
C ASP A 103 -12.13 20.13 -4.58
N ALA A 104 -10.94 20.44 -4.06
CA ALA A 104 -9.79 20.83 -4.87
C ALA A 104 -9.34 19.70 -5.81
N LEU A 105 -9.22 18.46 -5.30
CA LEU A 105 -8.80 17.31 -6.10
C LEU A 105 -9.81 16.96 -7.21
N MET A 106 -11.11 17.11 -6.95
CA MET A 106 -12.16 16.98 -7.94
C MET A 106 -12.04 18.02 -9.07
N ARG A 107 -11.72 19.28 -8.73
CA ARG A 107 -11.48 20.34 -9.73
C ARG A 107 -10.22 20.07 -10.57
N ILE A 108 -9.15 19.59 -9.93
CA ILE A 108 -7.92 19.16 -10.62
C ILE A 108 -8.22 18.07 -11.64
N ASP A 109 -8.96 17.04 -11.23
CA ASP A 109 -9.31 15.92 -12.12
C ASP A 109 -10.25 16.35 -13.24
N ALA A 110 -11.26 17.18 -12.94
CA ALA A 110 -12.17 17.72 -13.93
C ALA A 110 -11.47 18.61 -14.99
N ALA A 111 -10.42 19.34 -14.60
CA ALA A 111 -9.59 20.11 -15.52
C ALA A 111 -8.58 19.25 -16.32
N GLY A 112 -8.50 17.95 -16.04
CA GLY A 112 -7.56 17.04 -16.69
C GLY A 112 -6.11 17.28 -16.29
N TYR A 113 -5.88 17.80 -15.07
CA TYR A 113 -4.54 18.09 -14.54
C TYR A 113 -4.12 17.16 -13.38
N LEU A 114 -4.85 16.06 -13.13
CA LEU A 114 -4.46 15.11 -12.08
C LEU A 114 -3.03 14.55 -12.27
N PRO A 115 -2.58 14.17 -13.48
CA PRO A 115 -1.20 13.73 -13.69
C PRO A 115 -0.16 14.80 -13.34
N GLU A 116 -0.38 16.04 -13.78
CA GLU A 116 0.51 17.18 -13.49
C GLU A 116 0.53 17.50 -12.01
N TYR A 117 -0.61 17.47 -11.34
CA TYR A 117 -0.72 17.65 -9.90
C TYR A 117 0.06 16.58 -9.15
N VAL A 118 -0.12 15.30 -9.48
CA VAL A 118 0.63 14.21 -8.84
C VAL A 118 2.13 14.37 -9.07
N TRP A 119 2.53 14.64 -10.32
CA TRP A 119 3.93 14.79 -10.67
C TRP A 119 4.61 15.96 -9.97
N THR A 120 3.96 17.11 -9.87
CA THR A 120 4.58 18.34 -9.34
C THR A 120 4.45 18.46 -7.82
N VAL A 121 3.35 18.00 -7.25
CA VAL A 121 3.01 18.21 -5.84
C VAL A 121 3.40 17.02 -4.97
N HIS A 122 3.27 15.80 -5.50
CA HIS A 122 3.57 14.56 -4.77
C HIS A 122 4.86 13.89 -5.26
N TRP A 123 5.71 14.64 -5.97
CA TRP A 123 6.98 14.16 -6.48
C TRP A 123 7.84 13.51 -5.40
N ARG A 124 8.56 12.45 -5.79
CA ARG A 124 9.53 11.77 -4.95
C ARG A 124 10.84 11.61 -5.70
N GLY A 125 11.96 11.63 -4.98
CA GLY A 125 13.30 11.46 -5.58
C GLY A 125 13.49 10.15 -6.34
N SER A 126 12.71 9.12 -6.01
CA SER A 126 12.67 7.85 -6.72
C SER A 126 12.05 7.95 -8.13
N TRP A 127 11.32 9.03 -8.42
CA TRP A 127 10.66 9.26 -9.71
C TRP A 127 11.63 9.93 -10.69
N LYS A 128 12.23 9.14 -11.58
CA LYS A 128 13.36 9.58 -12.40
C LYS A 128 13.00 10.57 -13.50
N GLN A 129 11.84 10.42 -14.14
CA GLN A 129 11.45 11.26 -15.28
C GLN A 129 9.95 11.51 -15.28
N PRO A 130 9.51 12.72 -15.68
CA PRO A 130 8.10 13.00 -15.85
C PRO A 130 7.52 12.04 -16.91
N PRO A 131 6.30 11.53 -16.71
CA PRO A 131 5.53 10.93 -17.77
C PRO A 131 5.52 11.82 -19.02
N ALA A 132 5.53 11.21 -20.20
CA ALA A 132 5.48 11.96 -21.45
C ALA A 132 4.18 12.79 -21.51
N LYS A 133 4.28 13.99 -22.10
CA LYS A 133 3.13 14.88 -22.42
C LYS A 133 2.45 15.56 -21.21
N LEU A 134 3.11 15.66 -20.06
CA LEU A 134 2.58 16.49 -18.96
C LEU A 134 2.59 17.98 -19.32
N ARG A 135 1.46 18.65 -19.11
CA ARG A 135 1.23 20.07 -19.42
C ARG A 135 1.60 20.94 -18.23
N ILE A 136 2.81 20.78 -17.71
CA ILE A 136 3.27 21.38 -16.44
C ILE A 136 3.08 22.90 -16.41
N ALA A 137 3.43 23.59 -17.49
CA ALA A 137 3.29 25.04 -17.58
C ALA A 137 1.82 25.50 -17.54
N GLU A 138 0.93 24.79 -18.25
CA GLU A 138 -0.51 25.06 -18.22
C GLU A 138 -1.09 24.77 -16.84
N PHE A 139 -0.71 23.64 -16.23
CA PHE A 139 -1.12 23.29 -14.88
C PHE A 139 -0.74 24.37 -13.87
N TYR A 140 0.49 24.90 -13.91
CA TYR A 140 0.88 25.99 -13.00
C TYR A 140 0.11 27.28 -13.24
N ALA A 141 -0.20 27.61 -14.50
CA ALA A 141 -1.05 28.76 -14.80
C ALA A 141 -2.46 28.60 -14.21
N TRP A 142 -3.05 27.42 -14.40
CA TRP A 142 -4.36 27.04 -13.87
C TRP A 142 -4.38 26.98 -12.33
N GLN A 143 -3.39 26.34 -11.70
CA GLN A 143 -3.27 26.17 -10.25
C GLN A 143 -3.26 27.53 -9.52
N ARG A 144 -2.57 28.53 -10.07
CA ARG A 144 -2.51 29.87 -9.47
C ARG A 144 -3.87 30.57 -9.40
N GLN A 145 -4.79 30.22 -10.28
CA GLN A 145 -6.12 30.81 -10.36
C GLN A 145 -7.13 29.99 -9.54
N GLU A 146 -7.07 28.66 -9.66
CA GLU A 146 -8.10 27.76 -9.14
C GLU A 146 -7.81 27.18 -7.75
N LEU A 147 -6.53 27.06 -7.38
CA LEU A 147 -6.10 26.34 -6.18
C LEU A 147 -5.42 27.24 -5.15
N MET A 148 -5.85 28.50 -5.07
CA MET A 148 -5.36 29.43 -4.05
C MET A 148 -5.64 28.88 -2.65
N GLY A 149 -4.60 28.76 -1.82
CA GLY A 149 -4.71 28.19 -0.47
C GLY A 149 -4.86 26.67 -0.40
N HIS A 150 -4.74 25.95 -1.51
CA HIS A 150 -4.75 24.48 -1.51
C HIS A 150 -3.55 23.94 -0.75
N VAL A 151 -3.80 22.98 0.15
CA VAL A 151 -2.77 22.27 0.92
C VAL A 151 -2.74 20.81 0.46
N PRO A 152 -1.63 20.34 -0.13
CA PRO A 152 -1.46 18.94 -0.48
C PRO A 152 -1.50 18.04 0.75
N ARG A 153 -2.20 16.92 0.66
CA ARG A 153 -2.38 15.97 1.76
C ARG A 153 -2.31 14.53 1.26
N THR A 154 -1.87 13.65 2.15
CA THR A 154 -1.98 12.19 2.06
C THR A 154 -2.29 11.69 3.48
N GLY A 155 -3.53 11.27 3.73
CA GLY A 155 -4.02 10.90 5.07
C GLY A 155 -3.93 9.40 5.41
N SER A 156 -3.18 8.61 4.63
CA SER A 156 -2.97 7.20 4.90
C SER A 156 -1.67 6.69 4.32
N ARG A 157 -1.16 5.60 4.87
CA ARG A 157 0.07 4.94 4.46
C ARG A 157 -0.18 3.45 4.34
N VAL A 158 0.57 2.82 3.44
CA VAL A 158 0.62 1.37 3.32
C VAL A 158 1.97 0.92 3.84
N ARG A 159 1.98 -0.06 4.74
CA ARG A 159 3.20 -0.72 5.22
C ARG A 159 3.34 -2.10 4.62
N VAL A 160 4.53 -2.43 4.15
CA VAL A 160 4.94 -3.76 3.76
C VAL A 160 5.40 -4.50 5.01
N VAL A 161 4.75 -5.63 5.30
CA VAL A 161 5.06 -6.49 6.44
C VAL A 161 5.25 -7.93 5.96
N LEU A 162 5.91 -8.76 6.78
CA LEU A 162 5.98 -10.18 6.51
C LEU A 162 4.61 -10.81 6.78
N THR A 163 4.15 -11.66 5.87
CA THR A 163 3.01 -12.53 6.11
C THR A 163 3.37 -13.47 7.25
N PRO A 164 2.61 -13.49 8.35
CA PRO A 164 2.82 -14.47 9.40
C PRO A 164 2.70 -15.88 8.81
N PRO A 165 3.54 -16.84 9.25
CA PRO A 165 3.34 -18.23 8.83
C PRO A 165 1.92 -18.66 9.18
N ALA A 166 1.31 -19.49 8.32
CA ALA A 166 0.01 -20.07 8.62
C ALA A 166 0.06 -20.76 9.98
N ALA A 167 -0.90 -20.45 10.85
CA ALA A 167 -0.99 -21.15 12.13
C ALA A 167 -1.08 -22.66 11.86
N PRO A 168 -0.33 -23.51 12.58
CA PRO A 168 -0.43 -24.96 12.38
C PRO A 168 -1.89 -25.35 12.59
N ALA A 169 -2.44 -26.10 11.64
CA ALA A 169 -3.81 -26.59 11.72
C ALA A 169 -3.97 -27.25 13.09
N SER A 170 -4.78 -26.63 13.96
CA SER A 170 -5.00 -27.13 15.31
C SER A 170 -5.40 -28.59 15.20
N ALA A 171 -4.56 -29.49 15.70
CA ALA A 171 -4.88 -30.89 15.82
C ALA A 171 -6.05 -30.98 16.79
N ALA A 172 -7.26 -30.89 16.25
CA ALA A 172 -8.49 -31.14 16.98
C ALA A 172 -8.35 -32.53 17.61
N SER A 173 -8.20 -32.51 18.92
CA SER A 173 -8.10 -33.67 19.80
C SER A 173 -9.25 -34.63 19.47
N ARG A 174 -8.91 -35.84 19.06
CA ARG A 174 -9.83 -36.98 19.06
C ARG A 174 -9.71 -37.73 20.37
#